data_AF-M0FIN0-F1
#
_entry.id   AF-M0FIN0-F1
#
_cell.length_a   1.000
_cell.length_b   1.000
_cell.length_c   1.000
_cell.angle_alpha   90.00
_cell.angle_beta   90.00
_cell.angle_gamma   90.00
#
_symmetry.space_group_name_H-M   'P 1'
#
loop_
_entity.id
_entity.type
_entity.pdbx_description
1 polymer ?
#
loop_
_entity_poly.entity_id
_entity_poly.type
_entity_poly.pdbx_seq_one_letter_code
_entity_poly.pdbx_strand_id
1 'polypeptide(L)'
;MAGDDGRGSDAGDDEPGSDTAGGSPAVTRVEVPVDTRASGGTTNAYLLDGLLVDPAARTDALDEAVAERGAADAVAPAVEAIAVTHTHPDHVGAVAEYAAATGATVVAREGRVDRFAAATGVDPDETVAPGETVADTGVRVVDTPGHAPDHVAFAAGEPGAGSEPPAGGSGRSALCCGDLAVAEGSVAVAAPEGDLAAYLASLERVRDAGYDRLLPGHGPAIDDPAATCDRLIEHRRARERDVVAAIDAGAADLDAVVDGAYEKDLSGVRDLALATVAAHVEKLVGEGRVDEAWRARLADAGFD
;
A
#
# COMPACT_ATOMS: atom_id res chain seq x y z
N MET A 1 33.76 36.34 -64.33
CA MET A 1 34.21 34.96 -64.03
C MET A 1 33.58 34.62 -62.69
N ALA A 2 32.46 33.89 -62.72
CA ALA A 2 32.37 32.47 -62.34
C ALA A 2 32.53 32.28 -60.82
N GLY A 3 31.63 31.67 -60.05
CA GLY A 3 30.37 30.97 -60.35
C GLY A 3 29.64 30.59 -59.05
N ASP A 4 28.39 30.17 -59.24
CA ASP A 4 27.50 29.22 -58.57
C ASP A 4 27.64 28.69 -57.12
N ASP A 5 26.44 28.43 -56.58
CA ASP A 5 25.98 27.37 -55.63
C ASP A 5 26.53 27.35 -54.20
N GLY A 6 25.76 27.18 -53.12
CA GLY A 6 24.41 26.65 -52.92
C GLY A 6 24.41 25.84 -51.61
N ARG A 7 23.22 25.70 -50.99
CA ARG A 7 22.84 24.82 -49.86
C ARG A 7 22.96 25.36 -48.43
N GLY A 8 21.85 25.21 -47.72
CA GLY A 8 21.70 25.51 -46.31
C GLY A 8 21.98 24.33 -45.38
N SER A 9 21.86 24.64 -44.09
CA SER A 9 21.70 23.75 -42.94
C SER A 9 21.28 24.70 -41.81
N ASP A 10 19.98 24.78 -41.55
CA ASP A 10 19.32 24.01 -40.50
C ASP A 10 19.91 24.39 -39.13
N ALA A 11 19.31 25.43 -38.55
CA ALA A 11 19.47 25.74 -37.14
C ALA A 11 18.70 24.65 -36.39
N GLY A 12 19.43 23.69 -35.83
CA GLY A 12 18.90 22.79 -34.84
C GLY A 12 18.52 23.60 -33.62
N ASP A 13 17.24 23.95 -33.52
CA ASP A 13 16.59 24.21 -32.25
C ASP A 13 16.59 22.88 -31.51
N ASP A 14 17.58 22.67 -30.65
CA ASP A 14 17.49 21.70 -29.56
C ASP A 14 16.33 22.18 -28.66
N GLU A 15 15.12 21.69 -28.93
CA GLU A 15 14.02 21.79 -27.98
C GLU A 15 14.45 21.04 -26.71
N PRO A 16 14.55 21.70 -25.54
CA PRO A 16 14.65 20.97 -24.30
C PRO A 16 13.35 20.20 -24.14
N GLY A 17 13.46 18.88 -24.03
CA GLY A 17 12.34 17.98 -23.75
C GLY A 17 11.48 18.51 -22.63
N SER A 18 10.16 18.36 -22.80
CA SER A 18 9.15 18.82 -21.86
C SER A 18 9.38 18.21 -20.48
N ASP A 19 10.06 18.98 -19.65
CA ASP A 19 10.20 18.75 -18.22
C ASP A 19 8.79 18.86 -17.63
N THR A 20 8.15 17.73 -17.31
CA THR A 20 6.92 17.68 -16.50
C THR A 20 7.27 17.96 -15.04
N ALA A 21 7.89 19.11 -14.80
CA ALA A 21 8.33 19.55 -13.49
C ALA A 21 7.20 20.30 -12.77
N GLY A 22 6.69 19.73 -11.67
CA GLY A 22 6.33 20.53 -10.49
C GLY A 22 4.85 20.68 -10.09
N GLY A 23 3.93 19.84 -10.56
CA GLY A 23 2.54 19.81 -10.06
C GLY A 23 2.39 18.98 -8.77
N SER A 24 1.43 19.34 -7.90
CA SER A 24 0.94 18.40 -6.87
C SER A 24 0.27 17.20 -7.55
N PRO A 25 0.45 15.96 -7.05
CA PRO A 25 -0.21 14.79 -7.62
C PRO A 25 -1.73 14.96 -7.58
N ALA A 26 -2.40 14.55 -8.65
CA ALA A 26 -3.85 14.54 -8.74
C ALA A 26 -4.40 13.33 -7.97
N VAL A 27 -4.91 13.59 -6.77
CA VAL A 27 -5.47 12.55 -5.89
C VAL A 27 -6.97 12.76 -5.71
N THR A 28 -7.76 11.74 -6.02
CA THR A 28 -9.16 11.64 -5.62
C THR A 28 -9.33 10.38 -4.78
N ARG A 29 -10.01 10.50 -3.63
CA ARG A 29 -10.33 9.39 -2.74
C ARG A 29 -11.82 9.15 -2.76
N VAL A 30 -12.25 7.91 -2.94
CA VAL A 30 -13.64 7.48 -2.83
C VAL A 30 -13.74 6.37 -1.79
N GLU A 31 -14.58 6.57 -0.78
CA GLU A 31 -14.87 5.53 0.22
C GLU A 31 -15.88 4.53 -0.36
N VAL A 32 -15.48 3.27 -0.46
CA VAL A 32 -16.26 2.18 -1.04
C VAL A 32 -16.72 1.24 0.09
N PRO A 33 -18.04 1.04 0.30
CA PRO A 33 -18.54 0.10 1.29
C PRO A 33 -18.11 -1.34 1.00
N VAL A 34 -17.72 -2.07 2.05
CA VAL A 34 -17.33 -3.48 1.96
C VAL A 34 -17.99 -4.29 3.08
N ASP A 35 -18.29 -5.56 2.78
CA ASP A 35 -18.90 -6.50 3.74
C ASP A 35 -17.86 -7.25 4.61
N THR A 36 -16.57 -6.87 4.52
CA THR A 36 -15.47 -7.46 5.29
C THR A 36 -15.35 -6.84 6.69
N ARG A 37 -14.36 -7.30 7.47
CA ARG A 37 -14.03 -6.72 8.78
C ARG A 37 -13.16 -5.44 8.66
N ALA A 38 -13.16 -4.79 7.49
CA ALA A 38 -12.47 -3.53 7.25
C ALA A 38 -12.81 -2.48 8.31
N SER A 39 -11.81 -1.70 8.70
CA SER A 39 -12.00 -0.63 9.69
C SER A 39 -12.98 0.42 9.18
N GLY A 40 -14.11 0.59 9.85
CA GLY A 40 -15.15 1.54 9.44
C GLY A 40 -16.12 1.03 8.36
N GLY A 41 -15.98 -0.22 7.91
CA GLY A 41 -16.87 -0.83 6.90
C GLY A 41 -16.70 -0.29 5.48
N THR A 42 -15.58 0.39 5.22
CA THR A 42 -15.24 0.93 3.90
C THR A 42 -13.78 0.73 3.58
N THR A 43 -13.47 0.58 2.29
CA THR A 43 -12.12 0.66 1.71
C THR A 43 -12.02 1.91 0.86
N ASN A 44 -10.91 2.63 0.93
CA ASN A 44 -10.63 3.78 0.09
C ASN A 44 -10.11 3.31 -1.27
N ALA A 45 -10.86 3.58 -2.33
CA ALA A 45 -10.33 3.55 -3.69
C ALA A 45 -9.68 4.91 -4.00
N TYR A 46 -8.56 4.89 -4.72
CA TYR A 46 -7.83 6.11 -5.10
C TYR A 46 -7.66 6.23 -6.60
N LEU A 47 -7.92 7.43 -7.12
CA LEU A 47 -7.49 7.83 -8.46
C LEU A 47 -6.26 8.73 -8.30
N LEU A 48 -5.10 8.19 -8.65
CA LEU A 48 -3.77 8.72 -8.36
C LEU A 48 -2.98 8.86 -9.67
N ASP A 49 -2.88 10.08 -10.23
CA ASP A 49 -2.09 10.36 -11.46
C ASP A 49 -2.22 9.30 -12.58
N GLY A 50 -3.46 8.91 -12.89
CA GLY A 50 -3.79 7.96 -13.95
C GLY A 50 -3.94 6.52 -13.49
N LEU A 51 -3.61 6.22 -12.24
CA LEU A 51 -3.80 4.90 -11.62
C LEU A 51 -5.08 4.86 -10.78
N LEU A 52 -5.92 3.85 -11.02
CA LEU A 52 -6.97 3.46 -10.07
C LEU A 52 -6.43 2.37 -9.13
N VAL A 53 -6.42 2.67 -7.83
CA VAL A 53 -5.93 1.77 -6.77
C VAL A 53 -7.08 1.27 -5.91
N ASP A 54 -7.07 -0.04 -5.63
CA ASP A 54 -7.99 -0.74 -4.71
C ASP A 54 -9.50 -0.49 -4.98
N PRO A 55 -10.01 -0.72 -6.21
CA PRO A 55 -11.44 -0.63 -6.47
C PRO A 55 -12.17 -1.81 -5.82
N ALA A 56 -12.49 -1.68 -4.53
CA ALA A 56 -13.07 -2.72 -3.70
C ALA A 56 -14.43 -3.24 -4.19
N ALA A 57 -15.24 -2.36 -4.80
CA ALA A 57 -16.56 -2.66 -5.36
C ALA A 57 -17.00 -1.52 -6.30
N ARG A 58 -17.99 -1.80 -7.15
CA ARG A 58 -18.66 -0.77 -7.95
C ARG A 58 -19.57 0.07 -7.07
N THR A 59 -19.46 1.39 -7.19
CA THR A 59 -20.36 2.34 -6.53
C THR A 59 -20.62 3.51 -7.47
N ASP A 60 -21.80 4.15 -7.34
CA ASP A 60 -22.12 5.33 -8.14
C ASP A 60 -21.06 6.43 -7.98
N ALA A 61 -20.53 6.60 -6.76
CA ALA A 61 -19.51 7.61 -6.47
C ALA A 61 -18.16 7.32 -7.15
N LEU A 62 -17.73 6.05 -7.17
CA LEU A 62 -16.48 5.68 -7.85
C LEU A 62 -16.65 5.69 -9.37
N ASP A 63 -17.83 5.30 -9.87
CA ASP A 63 -18.18 5.40 -11.29
C ASP A 63 -18.15 6.86 -11.78
N GLU A 64 -18.73 7.79 -11.01
CA GLU A 64 -18.68 9.23 -11.29
C GLU A 64 -17.25 9.75 -11.27
N ALA A 65 -16.45 9.42 -10.25
CA ALA A 65 -15.06 9.86 -10.15
C ALA A 65 -14.19 9.36 -11.31
N VAL A 66 -14.37 8.10 -11.75
CA VAL A 66 -13.67 7.53 -12.91
C VAL A 66 -14.11 8.22 -14.20
N ALA A 67 -15.41 8.47 -14.37
CA ALA A 67 -15.93 9.17 -15.56
C ALA A 67 -15.43 10.62 -15.65
N GLU A 68 -15.33 11.34 -14.53
CA GLU A 68 -14.80 12.70 -14.45
C GLU A 68 -13.34 12.78 -14.92
N ARG A 69 -12.50 11.77 -14.62
CA ARG A 69 -11.11 11.72 -15.11
C ARG A 69 -11.01 11.57 -16.63
N GLY A 70 -12.01 10.97 -17.28
CA GLY A 70 -12.03 10.76 -18.73
C GLY A 70 -12.70 11.89 -19.53
N ALA A 71 -13.18 12.95 -18.87
CA ALA A 71 -13.85 14.06 -19.55
C ALA A 71 -12.88 14.89 -20.40
N ALA A 72 -13.35 15.46 -21.51
CA ALA A 72 -12.51 16.23 -22.43
C ALA A 72 -11.90 17.50 -21.79
N ASP A 73 -12.51 18.00 -20.73
CA ASP A 73 -12.09 19.14 -19.92
C ASP A 73 -11.53 18.74 -18.55
N ALA A 74 -11.22 17.46 -18.34
CA ALA A 74 -10.62 16.97 -17.11
C ALA A 74 -9.26 17.63 -16.85
N VAL A 75 -9.06 18.08 -15.61
CA VAL A 75 -7.80 18.69 -15.15
C VAL A 75 -6.75 17.63 -14.82
N ALA A 76 -7.20 16.41 -14.52
CA ALA A 76 -6.37 15.27 -14.14
C ALA A 76 -6.43 14.18 -15.22
N PRO A 77 -5.40 13.33 -15.33
CA PRO A 77 -5.36 12.25 -16.32
C PRO A 77 -6.50 11.25 -16.15
N ALA A 78 -6.90 10.65 -17.28
CA ALA A 78 -7.82 9.52 -17.32
C ALA A 78 -7.23 8.30 -16.59
N VAL A 79 -8.08 7.33 -16.23
CA VAL A 79 -7.59 6.06 -15.68
C VAL A 79 -6.95 5.26 -16.81
N GLU A 80 -5.63 5.14 -16.75
CA GLU A 80 -4.78 4.44 -17.71
C GLU A 80 -4.37 3.06 -17.22
N ALA A 81 -4.27 2.90 -15.90
CA ALA A 81 -3.94 1.62 -15.27
C ALA A 81 -4.81 1.36 -14.02
N ILE A 82 -4.93 0.08 -13.68
CA ILE A 82 -5.56 -0.41 -12.45
C ILE A 82 -4.58 -1.32 -11.74
N ALA A 83 -4.35 -1.07 -10.45
CA ALA A 83 -3.55 -1.94 -9.60
C ALA A 83 -4.18 -2.06 -8.21
N VAL A 84 -3.73 -3.03 -7.43
CA VAL A 84 -4.12 -3.18 -6.03
C VAL A 84 -2.90 -3.18 -5.14
N THR A 85 -3.04 -2.65 -3.93
CA THR A 85 -1.98 -2.66 -2.92
C THR A 85 -1.68 -4.09 -2.50
N HIS A 86 -2.72 -4.93 -2.36
CA HIS A 86 -2.63 -6.35 -2.11
C HIS A 86 -3.97 -7.04 -2.41
N THR A 87 -3.99 -8.37 -2.41
CA THR A 87 -5.13 -9.17 -2.86
C THR A 87 -6.07 -9.62 -1.74
N HIS A 88 -6.24 -8.86 -0.66
CA HIS A 88 -7.32 -9.15 0.29
C HIS A 88 -8.69 -8.78 -0.32
N PRO A 89 -9.77 -9.50 0.07
CA PRO A 89 -11.05 -9.42 -0.64
C PRO A 89 -11.67 -8.02 -0.72
N ASP A 90 -11.38 -7.15 0.26
CA ASP A 90 -11.86 -5.78 0.35
C ASP A 90 -11.09 -4.76 -0.47
N HIS A 91 -10.12 -5.16 -1.28
CA HIS A 91 -9.37 -4.27 -2.18
C HIS A 91 -9.64 -4.56 -3.66
N VAL A 92 -10.10 -5.78 -3.99
CA VAL A 92 -10.02 -6.32 -5.36
C VAL A 92 -11.34 -6.38 -6.13
N GLY A 93 -12.48 -6.21 -5.44
CA GLY A 93 -13.77 -6.72 -5.92
C GLY A 93 -14.28 -6.16 -7.25
N ALA A 94 -13.87 -4.95 -7.66
CA ALA A 94 -14.27 -4.34 -8.92
C ALA A 94 -13.14 -4.13 -9.95
N VAL A 95 -11.98 -4.77 -9.75
CA VAL A 95 -10.86 -4.69 -10.71
C VAL A 95 -11.31 -5.06 -12.13
N ALA A 96 -11.99 -6.20 -12.29
CA ALA A 96 -12.46 -6.69 -13.58
C ALA A 96 -13.44 -5.72 -14.27
N GLU A 97 -14.33 -5.13 -13.49
CA GLU A 97 -15.42 -4.29 -13.99
C GLU A 97 -14.92 -2.91 -14.40
N TYR A 98 -13.96 -2.34 -13.66
CA TYR A 98 -13.31 -1.09 -14.08
C TYR A 98 -12.35 -1.30 -15.25
N ALA A 99 -11.64 -2.44 -15.32
CA ALA A 99 -10.82 -2.77 -16.48
C ALA A 99 -11.67 -2.82 -17.76
N ALA A 100 -12.81 -3.52 -17.70
CA ALA A 100 -13.74 -3.59 -18.83
C ALA A 100 -14.38 -2.24 -19.18
N ALA A 101 -14.67 -1.39 -18.19
CA ALA A 101 -15.32 -0.09 -18.41
C ALA A 101 -14.37 0.98 -18.97
N THR A 102 -13.10 0.93 -18.60
CA THR A 102 -12.10 1.97 -18.93
C THR A 102 -11.17 1.56 -20.08
N GLY A 103 -10.93 0.25 -20.26
CA GLY A 103 -9.86 -0.25 -21.11
C GLY A 103 -8.45 -0.02 -20.53
N ALA A 104 -8.36 0.30 -19.24
CA ALA A 104 -7.09 0.51 -18.54
C ALA A 104 -6.30 -0.79 -18.40
N THR A 105 -4.97 -0.66 -18.42
CA THR A 105 -4.03 -1.77 -18.21
C THR A 105 -4.13 -2.29 -16.79
N VAL A 106 -4.42 -3.59 -16.63
CA VAL A 106 -4.43 -4.25 -15.31
C VAL A 106 -3.02 -4.67 -14.95
N VAL A 107 -2.48 -4.13 -13.86
CA VAL A 107 -1.09 -4.36 -13.45
C VAL A 107 -1.04 -5.11 -12.12
N ALA A 108 -0.32 -6.23 -12.11
CA ALA A 108 -0.05 -6.99 -10.89
C ALA A 108 1.40 -6.82 -10.42
N ARG A 109 1.67 -7.04 -9.13
CA ARG A 109 3.05 -7.12 -8.63
C ARG A 109 3.79 -8.29 -9.28
N GLU A 110 5.03 -8.05 -9.72
CA GLU A 110 5.92 -9.08 -10.23
C GLU A 110 6.00 -10.29 -9.28
N GLY A 111 5.91 -11.50 -9.84
CA GLY A 111 5.94 -12.75 -9.07
C GLY A 111 4.65 -13.07 -8.30
N ARG A 112 3.57 -12.27 -8.46
CA ARG A 112 2.28 -12.47 -7.77
C ARG A 112 1.08 -12.66 -8.72
N VAL A 113 1.33 -12.92 -10.01
CA VAL A 113 0.29 -13.08 -11.06
C VAL A 113 -0.79 -14.08 -10.66
N ASP A 114 -0.42 -15.31 -10.27
CA ASP A 114 -1.42 -16.34 -9.94
C ASP A 114 -2.30 -15.95 -8.75
N ARG A 115 -1.71 -15.31 -7.73
CA ARG A 115 -2.44 -14.82 -6.55
C ARG A 115 -3.38 -13.67 -6.91
N PHE A 116 -2.90 -12.75 -7.74
CA PHE A 116 -3.71 -11.65 -8.26
C PHE A 116 -4.90 -12.17 -9.05
N ALA A 117 -4.67 -13.02 -10.06
CA ALA A 117 -5.73 -13.58 -10.90
C ALA A 117 -6.76 -14.39 -10.09
N ALA A 118 -6.30 -15.15 -9.10
CA ALA A 118 -7.20 -15.89 -8.20
C ALA A 118 -8.10 -14.97 -7.36
N ALA A 119 -7.62 -13.79 -6.97
CA ALA A 119 -8.36 -12.84 -6.14
C ALA A 119 -9.26 -11.90 -6.95
N THR A 120 -8.81 -11.44 -8.12
CA THR A 120 -9.52 -10.46 -8.97
C THR A 120 -10.40 -11.11 -10.02
N GLY A 121 -10.15 -12.38 -10.35
CA GLY A 121 -10.79 -13.09 -11.47
C GLY A 121 -10.29 -12.66 -12.85
N VAL A 122 -9.19 -11.91 -12.93
CA VAL A 122 -8.62 -11.37 -14.17
C VAL A 122 -7.13 -11.60 -14.23
N ASP A 123 -6.66 -12.13 -15.36
CA ASP A 123 -5.23 -12.20 -15.66
C ASP A 123 -4.71 -10.77 -15.90
N PRO A 124 -3.65 -10.33 -15.20
CA PRO A 124 -3.09 -9.00 -15.41
C PRO A 124 -2.48 -8.88 -16.81
N ASP A 125 -2.62 -7.70 -17.42
CA ASP A 125 -2.00 -7.37 -18.71
C ASP A 125 -0.48 -7.21 -18.58
N GLU A 126 -0.03 -6.65 -17.46
CA GLU A 126 1.36 -6.36 -17.16
C GLU A 126 1.73 -6.68 -15.71
N THR A 127 3.03 -6.81 -15.46
CA THR A 127 3.59 -6.90 -14.11
C THR A 127 4.55 -5.77 -13.83
N VAL A 128 4.62 -5.35 -12.56
CA VAL A 128 5.50 -4.27 -12.11
C VAL A 128 6.32 -4.69 -10.90
N ALA A 129 7.61 -4.38 -10.89
CA ALA A 129 8.48 -4.58 -9.75
C ALA A 129 8.56 -3.32 -8.86
N PRO A 130 8.84 -3.46 -7.55
CA PRO A 130 9.10 -2.29 -6.72
C PRO A 130 10.23 -1.41 -7.25
N GLY A 131 10.01 -0.10 -7.23
CA GLY A 131 10.91 0.91 -7.80
C GLY A 131 10.59 1.30 -9.24
N GLU A 132 9.75 0.53 -9.94
CA GLU A 132 9.30 0.83 -11.30
C GLU A 132 8.03 1.69 -11.32
N THR A 133 7.79 2.33 -12.45
CA THR A 133 6.55 3.06 -12.75
C THR A 133 5.46 2.09 -13.18
N VAL A 134 4.22 2.32 -12.75
CA VAL A 134 3.07 1.50 -13.11
C VAL A 134 2.60 1.89 -14.52
N ALA A 135 2.80 1.00 -15.49
CA ALA A 135 2.49 1.24 -16.91
C ALA A 135 3.02 2.61 -17.37
N ASP A 136 2.21 3.38 -18.11
CA ASP A 136 2.55 4.72 -18.59
C ASP A 136 2.12 5.84 -17.62
N THR A 137 1.76 5.51 -16.38
CA THR A 137 1.28 6.51 -15.38
C THR A 137 2.42 7.33 -14.74
N GLY A 138 2.07 8.30 -13.90
CA GLY A 138 3.03 9.05 -13.07
C GLY A 138 3.41 8.37 -11.74
N VAL A 139 2.98 7.13 -11.52
CA VAL A 139 2.97 6.49 -10.19
C VAL A 139 4.02 5.40 -10.09
N ARG A 140 4.83 5.42 -9.01
CA ARG A 140 5.87 4.42 -8.74
C ARG A 140 5.47 3.42 -7.68
N VAL A 141 5.89 2.18 -7.83
CA VAL A 141 5.66 1.11 -6.85
C VAL A 141 6.70 1.18 -5.74
N VAL A 142 6.27 1.07 -4.49
CA VAL A 142 7.11 1.03 -3.30
C VAL A 142 6.92 -0.31 -2.61
N ASP A 143 8.02 -1.03 -2.38
CA ASP A 143 7.97 -2.30 -1.66
C ASP A 143 7.60 -2.05 -0.19
N THR A 144 6.47 -2.60 0.23
CA THR A 144 5.95 -2.47 1.60
C THR A 144 5.40 -3.80 2.13
N PRO A 145 6.18 -4.89 2.07
CA PRO A 145 5.72 -6.20 2.54
C PRO A 145 5.46 -6.18 4.05
N GLY A 146 4.69 -7.16 4.49
CA GLY A 146 4.48 -7.46 5.91
C GLY A 146 3.02 -7.65 6.27
N HIS A 147 2.10 -6.81 5.77
CA HIS A 147 0.67 -7.04 5.97
C HIS A 147 0.18 -8.27 5.17
N ALA A 148 0.55 -8.32 3.90
CA ALA A 148 0.31 -9.44 2.99
C ALA A 148 1.57 -9.75 2.17
N PRO A 149 1.72 -10.98 1.64
CA PRO A 149 2.91 -11.40 0.88
C PRO A 149 3.14 -10.61 -0.40
N ASP A 150 2.06 -10.08 -0.97
CA ASP A 150 2.00 -9.31 -2.21
C ASP A 150 1.89 -7.79 -1.97
N HIS A 151 1.90 -7.33 -0.71
CA HIS A 151 1.65 -5.93 -0.38
C HIS A 151 2.70 -4.97 -0.97
N VAL A 152 2.21 -3.96 -1.67
CA VAL A 152 2.95 -2.81 -2.21
C VAL A 152 2.18 -1.51 -1.95
N ALA A 153 2.90 -0.39 -1.99
CA ALA A 153 2.33 0.95 -1.95
C ALA A 153 2.63 1.69 -3.26
N PHE A 154 1.87 2.75 -3.54
CA PHE A 154 1.96 3.53 -4.78
C PHE A 154 2.29 4.99 -4.48
N ALA A 155 3.43 5.46 -4.95
CA ALA A 155 3.95 6.80 -4.73
C ALA A 155 3.64 7.71 -5.92
N ALA A 156 3.03 8.87 -5.63
CA ALA A 156 2.84 9.95 -6.59
C ALA A 156 3.64 11.18 -6.16
N GLY A 157 4.39 11.75 -7.11
CA GLY A 157 5.41 12.75 -6.84
C GLY A 157 6.68 12.17 -6.19
N GLU A 158 7.72 12.99 -6.11
CA GLU A 158 8.97 12.64 -5.42
C GLU A 158 8.90 13.10 -3.96
N PRO A 159 9.23 12.22 -2.98
CA PRO A 159 9.26 12.63 -1.58
C PRO A 159 10.35 13.68 -1.33
N GLY A 160 10.03 14.66 -0.49
CA GLY A 160 10.90 15.79 -0.20
C GLY A 160 12.02 15.41 0.78
N ALA A 161 13.27 15.36 0.30
CA ALA A 161 14.43 15.24 1.18
C ALA A 161 14.69 16.57 1.92
N GLY A 162 14.08 16.75 3.09
CA GLY A 162 14.63 17.55 4.20
C GLY A 162 14.97 19.03 3.95
N SER A 163 14.31 19.74 3.03
CA SER A 163 14.54 21.18 2.80
C SER A 163 13.21 21.91 2.73
N GLU A 164 13.16 23.16 3.23
CA GLU A 164 11.94 23.97 3.35
C GLU A 164 11.05 23.93 2.09
N PRO A 165 9.70 23.93 2.26
CA PRO A 165 8.79 23.89 1.13
C PRO A 165 9.13 25.01 0.13
N PRO A 166 9.28 24.70 -1.17
CA PRO A 166 9.68 25.69 -2.14
C PRO A 166 8.70 26.85 -2.14
N ALA A 167 9.22 28.08 -2.05
CA ALA A 167 8.43 29.28 -2.16
C ALA A 167 7.82 29.37 -3.57
N GLY A 168 6.59 28.88 -3.74
CA GLY A 168 5.83 28.98 -4.98
C GLY A 168 5.20 27.70 -5.54
N GLY A 169 5.30 26.54 -4.87
CA GLY A 169 4.64 25.32 -5.34
C GLY A 169 4.43 24.27 -4.24
N SER A 170 3.19 23.79 -4.07
CA SER A 170 2.77 22.80 -3.07
C SER A 170 2.90 21.36 -3.57
N GLY A 171 3.99 21.00 -4.26
CA GLY A 171 4.18 19.64 -4.78
C GLY A 171 4.28 18.61 -3.64
N ARG A 172 3.15 18.24 -3.02
CA ARG A 172 3.05 17.33 -1.89
C ARG A 172 3.08 15.91 -2.42
N SER A 173 4.18 15.22 -2.23
CA SER A 173 4.29 13.78 -2.45
C SER A 173 3.26 13.02 -1.62
N ALA A 174 2.66 11.99 -2.20
CA ALA A 174 1.69 11.16 -1.51
C ALA A 174 2.01 9.68 -1.74
N LEU A 175 1.87 8.88 -0.68
CA LEU A 175 1.99 7.44 -0.77
C LEU A 175 0.62 6.80 -0.50
N CYS A 176 0.00 6.21 -1.52
CA CYS A 176 -1.11 5.29 -1.34
C CYS A 176 -0.57 4.01 -0.70
N CYS A 177 -0.72 3.93 0.62
CA CYS A 177 -0.03 2.96 1.45
C CYS A 177 -0.87 1.72 1.78
N GLY A 178 -2.11 1.65 1.30
CA GLY A 178 -3.01 0.53 1.55
C GLY A 178 -3.07 0.20 3.04
N ASP A 179 -2.85 -1.06 3.35
CA ASP A 179 -2.88 -1.62 4.70
C ASP A 179 -1.48 -1.65 5.35
N LEU A 180 -0.63 -0.67 5.03
CA LEU A 180 0.57 -0.38 5.81
C LEU A 180 0.26 0.62 6.94
N ALA A 181 -0.35 1.74 6.53
CA ALA A 181 -0.73 2.95 7.27
C ALA A 181 -2.17 2.96 7.81
N VAL A 182 -2.46 3.34 9.06
CA VAL A 182 -3.80 3.88 9.42
C VAL A 182 -3.69 5.06 10.39
N ALA A 183 -4.54 6.07 10.23
CA ALA A 183 -4.52 7.27 11.07
C ALA A 183 -4.89 6.98 12.53
N GLU A 184 -5.85 6.09 12.73
CA GLU A 184 -6.34 5.66 14.05
C GLU A 184 -6.29 4.14 14.17
N GLY A 185 -6.06 3.62 15.38
CA GLY A 185 -5.92 2.19 15.60
C GLY A 185 -4.61 1.61 15.03
N SER A 186 -4.69 0.41 14.47
CA SER A 186 -3.53 -0.33 13.97
C SER A 186 -3.93 -1.29 12.85
N VAL A 187 -3.04 -1.56 11.90
CA VAL A 187 -3.26 -2.56 10.84
C VAL A 187 -2.98 -3.97 11.36
N ALA A 188 -3.87 -4.93 11.13
CA ALA A 188 -3.58 -6.33 11.43
C ALA A 188 -2.34 -6.83 10.66
N VAL A 189 -1.44 -7.52 11.35
CA VAL A 189 -0.33 -8.26 10.74
C VAL A 189 -0.40 -9.64 11.35
N ALA A 190 -0.97 -10.57 10.60
CA ALA A 190 -1.50 -11.82 11.13
C ALA A 190 -0.97 -13.02 10.34
N ALA A 191 -0.50 -14.04 11.04
CA ALA A 191 -0.07 -15.29 10.43
C ALA A 191 -1.26 -16.01 9.76
N PRO A 192 -1.02 -16.81 8.69
CA PRO A 192 0.28 -17.11 8.11
C PRO A 192 0.76 -16.11 7.05
N GLU A 193 -0.08 -15.15 6.65
CA GLU A 193 0.24 -14.24 5.54
C GLU A 193 1.12 -13.06 5.96
N GLY A 194 0.99 -12.62 7.20
CA GLY A 194 1.66 -11.44 7.73
C GLY A 194 3.06 -11.74 8.27
N ASP A 195 4.02 -10.90 7.91
CA ASP A 195 5.39 -10.89 8.42
C ASP A 195 5.64 -9.60 9.22
N LEU A 196 5.75 -9.75 10.53
CA LEU A 196 5.92 -8.65 11.46
C LEU A 196 7.29 -7.97 11.37
N ALA A 197 8.33 -8.70 10.96
CA ALA A 197 9.66 -8.13 10.76
C ALA A 197 9.67 -7.28 9.48
N ALA A 198 9.12 -7.81 8.38
CA ALA A 198 8.97 -7.08 7.14
C ALA A 198 8.07 -5.85 7.30
N TYR A 199 6.95 -5.96 8.02
CA TYR A 199 6.04 -4.84 8.28
C TYR A 199 6.74 -3.69 9.02
N LEU A 200 7.50 -4.00 10.08
CA LEU A 200 8.26 -3.00 10.82
C LEU A 200 9.32 -2.32 9.95
N ALA A 201 10.05 -3.09 9.13
CA ALA A 201 11.02 -2.55 8.18
C ALA A 201 10.36 -1.65 7.12
N SER A 202 9.15 -2.00 6.66
CA SER A 202 8.36 -1.18 5.73
C SER A 202 7.91 0.13 6.36
N LEU A 203 7.45 0.12 7.62
CA LEU A 203 7.11 1.35 8.34
C LEU A 203 8.33 2.26 8.55
N GLU A 204 9.48 1.70 8.92
CA GLU A 204 10.73 2.46 9.07
C GLU A 204 11.17 3.10 7.75
N ARG A 205 11.10 2.35 6.64
CA ARG A 205 11.39 2.87 5.30
C ARG A 205 10.47 4.02 4.91
N VAL A 206 9.16 3.90 5.14
CA VAL A 206 8.18 4.94 4.81
C VAL A 206 8.32 6.17 5.70
N ARG A 207 8.58 5.98 7.00
CA ARG A 207 8.89 7.07 7.94
C ARG A 207 10.08 7.90 7.45
N ASP A 208 11.14 7.23 7.02
CA ASP A 208 12.40 7.87 6.65
C ASP A 208 12.40 8.42 5.21
N ALA A 209 11.40 8.05 4.39
CA ALA A 209 11.30 8.48 2.99
C ALA A 209 10.91 9.95 2.82
N GLY A 210 10.20 10.56 3.77
CA GLY A 210 9.83 11.98 3.71
C GLY A 210 8.62 12.31 2.82
N TYR A 211 7.62 11.42 2.75
CA TYR A 211 6.34 11.71 2.09
C TYR A 211 5.55 12.80 2.82
N ASP A 212 4.80 13.63 2.09
CA ASP A 212 3.97 14.69 2.69
C ASP A 212 2.61 14.17 3.20
N ARG A 213 2.14 13.04 2.67
CA ARG A 213 0.92 12.34 3.11
C ARG A 213 1.02 10.84 2.89
N LEU A 214 0.32 10.09 3.74
CA LEU A 214 -0.07 8.71 3.44
C LEU A 214 -1.57 8.65 3.16
N LEU A 215 -1.94 7.83 2.17
CA LEU A 215 -3.31 7.58 1.75
C LEU A 215 -3.63 6.12 2.08
N PRO A 216 -4.24 5.84 3.25
CA PRO A 216 -4.44 4.48 3.73
C PRO A 216 -5.61 3.78 3.05
N GLY A 217 -5.60 2.44 3.04
CA GLY A 217 -6.72 1.62 2.58
C GLY A 217 -8.01 1.88 3.37
N HIS A 218 -7.88 2.31 4.64
CA HIS A 218 -9.03 2.59 5.50
C HIS A 218 -8.86 3.90 6.29
N GLY A 219 -9.99 4.60 6.49
CA GLY A 219 -10.04 5.82 7.29
C GLY A 219 -9.49 7.06 6.58
N PRO A 220 -9.19 8.14 7.33
CA PRO A 220 -8.77 9.42 6.76
C PRO A 220 -7.32 9.39 6.28
N ALA A 221 -6.98 10.30 5.35
CA ALA A 221 -5.59 10.56 4.96
C ALA A 221 -4.74 10.99 6.16
N ILE A 222 -3.45 10.67 6.10
CA ILE A 222 -2.47 10.94 7.16
C ILE A 222 -1.58 12.10 6.72
N ASP A 223 -1.67 13.24 7.40
CA ASP A 223 -0.86 14.44 7.11
C ASP A 223 0.48 14.49 7.89
N ASP A 224 0.68 13.61 8.88
CA ASP A 224 1.96 13.41 9.57
C ASP A 224 2.40 11.94 9.46
N PRO A 225 3.03 11.56 8.33
CA PRO A 225 3.49 10.19 8.09
C PRO A 225 4.48 9.70 9.13
N ALA A 226 5.46 10.54 9.49
CA ALA A 226 6.53 10.15 10.40
C ALA A 226 5.99 9.81 11.80
N ALA A 227 5.17 10.70 12.38
CA ALA A 227 4.57 10.45 13.70
C ALA A 227 3.63 9.22 13.68
N THR A 228 2.92 9.00 12.58
CA THR A 228 2.03 7.85 12.42
C THR A 228 2.80 6.54 12.36
N CYS A 229 3.88 6.48 11.57
CA CYS A 229 4.76 5.32 11.50
C CYS A 229 5.40 5.02 12.86
N ASP A 230 5.92 6.03 13.57
CA ASP A 230 6.50 5.84 14.91
C ASP A 230 5.48 5.30 15.92
N ARG A 231 4.24 5.81 15.88
CA ARG A 231 3.15 5.30 16.73
C ARG A 231 2.85 3.82 16.45
N LEU A 232 2.80 3.42 15.19
CA LEU A 232 2.52 2.03 14.79
C LEU A 232 3.69 1.10 15.12
N ILE A 233 4.92 1.55 14.93
CA ILE A 233 6.14 0.81 15.33
C ILE A 233 6.12 0.57 16.84
N GLU A 234 5.90 1.62 17.64
CA GLU A 234 5.87 1.46 19.10
C GLU A 234 4.71 0.59 19.55
N HIS A 235 3.54 0.67 18.90
CA HIS A 235 2.43 -0.23 19.18
C HIS A 235 2.81 -1.70 19.02
N ARG A 236 3.53 -2.05 17.95
CA ARG A 236 4.01 -3.43 17.71
C ARG A 236 5.12 -3.84 18.67
N ARG A 237 6.05 -2.94 18.99
CA ARG A 237 7.09 -3.21 20.00
C ARG A 237 6.53 -3.38 21.40
N ALA A 238 5.49 -2.63 21.76
CA ALA A 238 4.76 -2.81 23.02
C ALA A 238 4.11 -4.19 23.07
N ARG A 239 3.36 -4.56 22.02
CA ARG A 239 2.74 -5.89 21.93
C ARG A 239 3.75 -7.02 22.05
N GLU A 240 4.90 -6.86 21.40
CA GLU A 240 5.97 -7.86 21.46
C GLU A 240 6.52 -8.03 22.88
N ARG A 241 6.67 -6.95 23.66
CA ARG A 241 7.06 -7.03 25.07
C ARG A 241 6.02 -7.79 25.88
N ASP A 242 4.73 -7.57 25.62
CA ASP A 242 3.63 -8.26 26.30
C ASP A 242 3.63 -9.77 25.97
N VAL A 243 3.88 -10.13 24.70
CA VAL A 243 4.02 -11.52 24.25
C VAL A 243 5.18 -12.21 24.96
N VAL A 244 6.36 -11.58 24.99
CA VAL A 244 7.52 -12.13 25.70
C VAL A 244 7.22 -12.29 27.19
N ALA A 245 6.61 -11.29 27.83
CA ALA A 245 6.25 -11.36 29.25
C ALA A 245 5.27 -12.50 29.55
N ALA A 246 4.30 -12.76 28.67
CA ALA A 246 3.36 -13.86 28.82
C ALA A 246 4.06 -15.23 28.72
N ILE A 247 5.01 -15.38 27.78
CA ILE A 247 5.81 -16.59 27.63
C ILE A 247 6.72 -16.80 28.85
N ASP A 248 7.41 -15.75 29.32
CA ASP A 248 8.28 -15.80 30.50
C ASP A 248 7.49 -16.10 31.79
N ALA A 249 6.23 -15.71 31.85
CA ALA A 249 5.31 -16.05 32.93
C ALA A 249 4.79 -17.51 32.89
N GLY A 250 5.15 -18.27 31.84
CA GLY A 250 4.86 -19.70 31.72
C GLY A 250 3.68 -20.05 30.80
N ALA A 251 3.26 -19.15 29.89
CA ALA A 251 2.31 -19.51 28.85
C ALA A 251 2.82 -20.71 28.04
N ALA A 252 1.99 -21.75 27.89
CA ALA A 252 2.39 -23.01 27.27
C ALA A 252 1.91 -23.17 25.82
N ASP A 253 0.98 -22.33 25.39
CA ASP A 253 0.33 -22.31 24.07
C ASP A 253 -0.05 -20.86 23.67
N LEU A 254 -0.47 -20.67 22.43
CA LEU A 254 -0.81 -19.34 21.90
C LEU A 254 -2.03 -18.71 22.60
N ASP A 255 -3.01 -19.50 23.01
CA ASP A 255 -4.19 -19.00 23.72
C ASP A 255 -3.79 -18.35 25.05
N ALA A 256 -2.90 -19.00 25.82
CA ALA A 256 -2.36 -18.44 27.05
C ALA A 256 -1.51 -17.19 26.80
N VAL A 257 -0.78 -17.13 25.67
CA VAL A 257 -0.05 -15.91 25.29
C VAL A 257 -1.03 -14.78 24.94
N VAL A 258 -2.10 -15.06 24.19
CA VAL A 258 -3.15 -14.06 23.89
C VAL A 258 -3.77 -13.54 25.19
N ASP A 259 -4.13 -14.42 26.12
CA ASP A 259 -4.74 -14.04 27.39
C ASP A 259 -3.79 -13.19 28.25
N GLY A 260 -2.48 -13.47 28.20
CA GLY A 260 -1.46 -12.68 28.89
C GLY A 260 -1.10 -11.36 28.21
N ALA A 261 -1.16 -11.32 26.86
CA ALA A 261 -0.73 -10.17 26.07
C ALA A 261 -1.85 -9.15 25.81
N TYR A 262 -3.12 -9.51 25.98
CA TYR A 262 -4.26 -8.61 25.79
C TYR A 262 -4.99 -8.35 27.10
N GLU A 263 -4.96 -7.10 27.58
CA GLU A 263 -5.70 -6.68 28.79
C GLU A 263 -7.21 -6.43 28.56
N LYS A 264 -7.67 -6.41 27.30
CA LYS A 264 -9.03 -6.00 26.90
C LYS A 264 -9.91 -7.18 26.54
N ASP A 265 -11.22 -7.00 26.61
CA ASP A 265 -12.18 -7.94 26.03
C ASP A 265 -11.92 -8.11 24.53
N LEU A 266 -11.69 -9.36 24.12
CA LEU A 266 -11.43 -9.77 22.74
C LEU A 266 -12.66 -10.38 22.06
N SER A 267 -13.84 -10.21 22.67
CA SER A 267 -15.09 -10.67 22.09
C SER A 267 -15.25 -10.17 20.65
N GLY A 268 -15.39 -11.10 19.71
CA GLY A 268 -15.55 -10.83 18.27
C GLY A 268 -14.26 -10.65 17.46
N VAL A 269 -13.07 -10.60 18.07
CA VAL A 269 -11.78 -10.43 17.36
C VAL A 269 -10.66 -11.36 17.86
N ARG A 270 -11.01 -12.38 18.65
CA ARG A 270 -10.02 -13.29 19.26
C ARG A 270 -9.23 -14.09 18.22
N ASP A 271 -9.86 -14.50 17.13
CA ASP A 271 -9.20 -15.18 16.00
C ASP A 271 -8.09 -14.32 15.40
N LEU A 272 -8.37 -13.04 15.17
CA LEU A 272 -7.39 -12.07 14.65
C LEU A 272 -6.27 -11.78 15.66
N ALA A 273 -6.62 -11.69 16.95
CA ALA A 273 -5.64 -11.52 18.03
C ALA A 273 -4.69 -12.72 18.12
N LEU A 274 -5.22 -13.94 18.02
CA LEU A 274 -4.44 -15.17 17.99
C LEU A 274 -3.46 -15.19 16.82
N ALA A 275 -3.93 -14.88 15.60
CA ALA A 275 -3.09 -14.83 14.41
C ALA A 275 -2.03 -13.71 14.47
N THR A 276 -2.34 -12.59 15.11
CA THR A 276 -1.37 -11.50 15.34
C THR A 276 -0.29 -11.94 16.35
N VAL A 277 -0.68 -12.63 17.42
CA VAL A 277 0.27 -13.20 18.39
C VAL A 277 1.13 -14.27 17.76
N ALA A 278 0.57 -15.11 16.90
CA ALA A 278 1.34 -16.10 16.13
C ALA A 278 2.45 -15.43 15.32
N ALA A 279 2.14 -14.36 14.57
CA ALA A 279 3.16 -13.60 13.81
C ALA A 279 4.22 -12.94 14.72
N HIS A 280 3.85 -12.50 15.94
CA HIS A 280 4.84 -12.03 16.92
C HIS A 280 5.77 -13.15 17.39
N VAL A 281 5.21 -14.32 17.73
CA VAL A 281 5.99 -15.47 18.17
C VAL A 281 6.92 -15.96 17.06
N GLU A 282 6.43 -16.04 15.82
CA GLU A 282 7.25 -16.42 14.65
C GLU A 282 8.47 -15.51 14.50
N LYS A 283 8.26 -14.18 14.48
CA LYS A 283 9.34 -13.19 14.45
C LYS A 283 10.32 -13.39 15.61
N LEU A 284 9.82 -13.53 16.84
CA LEU A 284 10.65 -13.67 18.04
C LEU A 284 11.48 -14.96 18.05
N VAL A 285 10.94 -16.06 17.52
CA VAL A 285 11.68 -17.31 17.32
C VAL A 285 12.76 -17.12 16.25
N GLY A 286 12.44 -16.45 15.12
CA GLY A 286 13.41 -16.10 14.09
C GLY A 286 14.57 -15.23 14.61
N GLU A 287 14.30 -14.36 15.57
CA GLU A 287 15.30 -13.52 16.26
C GLU A 287 16.05 -14.23 17.39
N GLY A 288 15.68 -15.47 17.73
CA GLY A 288 16.26 -16.22 18.85
C GLY A 288 15.92 -15.66 20.24
N ARG A 289 14.82 -14.88 20.34
CA ARG A 289 14.33 -14.28 21.59
C ARG A 289 13.29 -15.15 22.29
N VAL A 290 12.68 -16.07 21.56
CA VAL A 290 11.79 -17.11 22.08
C VAL A 290 12.34 -18.47 21.64
N ASP A 291 12.18 -19.49 22.50
CA ASP A 291 12.72 -20.83 22.27
C ASP A 291 12.16 -21.48 20.99
N GLU A 292 13.03 -22.18 20.26
CA GLU A 292 12.75 -22.89 19.01
C GLU A 292 11.56 -23.88 19.09
N ALA A 293 11.28 -24.43 20.28
CA ALA A 293 10.11 -25.30 20.48
C ALA A 293 8.76 -24.61 20.18
N TRP A 294 8.72 -23.27 20.15
CA TRP A 294 7.52 -22.53 19.74
C TRP A 294 7.17 -22.68 18.26
N ARG A 295 8.09 -23.09 17.37
CA ARG A 295 7.74 -23.44 15.98
C ARG A 295 6.73 -24.59 15.94
N ALA A 296 6.96 -25.63 16.73
CA ALA A 296 6.02 -26.75 16.81
C ALA A 296 4.66 -26.33 17.40
N ARG A 297 4.64 -25.36 18.33
CA ARG A 297 3.39 -24.82 18.90
C ARG A 297 2.60 -23.98 17.89
N LEU A 298 3.29 -23.23 17.02
CA LEU A 298 2.66 -22.51 15.91
C LEU A 298 2.04 -23.50 14.91
N ALA A 299 2.78 -24.56 14.56
CA ALA A 299 2.31 -25.66 13.72
C ALA A 299 1.05 -26.34 14.26
N ASP A 300 1.09 -26.73 15.54
CA ASP A 300 -0.03 -27.39 16.23
C ASP A 300 -1.28 -26.49 16.28
N ALA A 301 -1.10 -25.17 16.23
CA ALA A 301 -2.17 -24.18 16.18
C ALA A 301 -2.61 -23.80 14.75
N GLY A 302 -1.99 -24.37 13.72
CA GLY A 302 -2.35 -24.17 12.32
C GLY A 302 -1.70 -22.95 11.65
N PHE A 303 -0.56 -22.47 12.17
CA PHE A 303 0.21 -21.34 11.62
C PHE A 303 1.54 -21.79 10.99
N ASP A 304 1.52 -22.91 10.25
CA ASP A 304 2.65 -23.41 9.45
C ASP A 304 2.89 -22.64 8.15
#